data_AF-A0A977KVV2-F1
#
_entry.id   AF-A0A977KVV2-F1
#
_cell.length_a   1.000
_cell.length_b   1.000
_cell.length_c   1.000
_cell.angle_alpha   90.00
_cell.angle_beta   90.00
_cell.angle_gamma   90.00
#
_symmetry.space_group_name_H-M   'P 1'
#
loop_
_entity.id
_entity.type
_entity.pdbx_description
1 polymer ?
#
loop_
_entity_poly.entity_id
_entity_poly.type
_entity_poly.pdbx_seq_one_letter_code
_entity_poly.pdbx_strand_id
1 'polypeptide(L)'
;MLIKTCMSKEEGLQLIESLLRKDLTPLELDIFHCAWEEKPYLDISLATDYTYDYIKQVGAKLWRSLTQVTGERVSKNTLQSSLLRYQERKLPTFESRVNTNAHKNTRRLKQKTLTLSVPSLV
;
A
#
# COMPACT_ATOMS: atom_id res chain seq x y z
N MET A 1 -12.89 14.31 3.13
CA MET A 1 -13.18 13.88 1.75
C MET A 1 -12.21 12.74 1.44
N LEU A 2 -12.65 11.48 1.62
CA LEU A 2 -11.80 10.32 1.37
C LEU A 2 -11.76 10.09 -0.14
N ILE A 3 -10.64 10.40 -0.78
CA ILE A 3 -10.36 9.94 -2.13
C ILE A 3 -10.17 8.42 -1.98
N LYS A 4 -11.21 7.64 -2.31
CA LYS A 4 -11.00 6.22 -2.58
C LYS A 4 -10.10 6.17 -3.80
N THR A 5 -8.82 5.89 -3.61
CA THR A 5 -7.93 5.52 -4.70
C THR A 5 -8.51 4.24 -5.31
N CYS A 6 -9.18 4.35 -6.45
CA CYS A 6 -9.62 3.18 -7.21
C CYS A 6 -8.46 2.76 -8.11
N MET A 7 -8.09 1.49 -8.04
CA MET A 7 -7.12 0.88 -8.95
C MET A 7 -7.92 0.16 -10.04
N SER A 8 -7.47 0.23 -11.28
CA SER A 8 -8.05 -0.50 -12.40
C SER A 8 -7.64 -1.97 -12.39
N LYS A 9 -8.39 -2.82 -13.11
CA LYS A 9 -8.10 -4.26 -13.21
C LYS A 9 -6.74 -4.52 -13.85
N GLU A 10 -6.41 -3.72 -14.86
CA GLU A 10 -5.17 -3.80 -15.61
C GLU A 10 -3.97 -3.40 -14.75
N GLU A 11 -4.09 -2.32 -13.97
CA GLU A 11 -3.07 -1.93 -12.98
C GLU A 11 -2.89 -2.99 -11.90
N GLY A 12 -3.99 -3.57 -11.41
CA GLY A 12 -3.95 -4.66 -10.43
C GLY A 12 -3.23 -5.89 -10.95
N LEU A 13 -3.45 -6.25 -12.22
CA LEU A 13 -2.79 -7.37 -12.87
C LEU A 13 -1.28 -7.13 -12.99
N GLN A 14 -0.89 -5.98 -13.56
CA GLN A 14 0.51 -5.59 -13.70
C GLN A 14 1.23 -5.57 -12.36
N LEU A 15 0.57 -5.09 -11.31
CA LEU A 15 1.12 -5.08 -9.96
C LEU A 15 1.35 -6.50 -9.45
N ILE A 16 0.37 -7.40 -9.55
CA ILE A 16 0.51 -8.79 -9.10
C ILE A 16 1.66 -9.51 -9.84
N GLU A 17 1.76 -9.36 -11.16
CA GLU A 17 2.82 -9.98 -11.95
C GLU A 17 4.20 -9.44 -11.55
N SER A 18 4.31 -8.12 -11.32
CA SER A 18 5.54 -7.51 -10.82
C SER A 18 5.94 -8.01 -9.43
N LEU A 19 4.96 -8.26 -8.55
CA LEU A 19 5.18 -8.74 -7.19
C LEU A 19 5.63 -10.21 -7.17
N LEU A 20 5.04 -11.02 -8.02
CA LEU A 20 5.34 -12.45 -8.13
C LEU A 20 6.56 -12.72 -9.02
N ARG A 21 7.01 -11.72 -9.79
CA ARG A 21 8.09 -11.82 -10.79
C ARG A 21 7.83 -12.94 -11.80
N LYS A 22 6.57 -13.12 -12.16
CA LYS A 22 6.11 -14.09 -13.15
C LYS A 22 4.79 -13.61 -13.75
N ASP A 23 4.53 -14.06 -14.96
CA ASP A 23 3.22 -13.92 -15.57
C ASP A 23 2.23 -14.89 -14.91
N LEU A 24 0.95 -14.51 -14.92
CA LEU A 24 -0.11 -15.41 -14.49
C LEU A 24 -0.42 -16.40 -15.60
N THR A 25 -0.59 -17.66 -15.22
CA THR A 25 -1.14 -18.69 -16.13
C THR A 25 -2.59 -18.35 -16.50
N PRO A 26 -3.14 -18.89 -17.61
CA PRO A 26 -4.53 -18.61 -17.99
C PRO A 26 -5.54 -18.84 -16.86
N LEU A 27 -5.40 -19.93 -16.10
CA LEU A 27 -6.26 -20.20 -14.95
C LEU A 27 -6.05 -19.21 -13.80
N GLU A 28 -4.81 -18.78 -13.53
CA GLU A 28 -4.56 -17.74 -12.52
C GLU A 28 -5.15 -16.40 -12.95
N LEU A 29 -5.14 -16.06 -14.24
CA LEU A 29 -5.79 -14.87 -14.80
C LEU A 29 -7.31 -14.92 -14.59
N ASP A 30 -7.95 -16.06 -14.90
CA ASP A 30 -9.38 -16.25 -14.65
C ASP A 30 -9.73 -16.11 -13.16
N ILE A 31 -8.91 -16.69 -12.29
CA ILE A 31 -9.05 -16.56 -10.83
C ILE A 31 -8.87 -15.10 -10.38
N PHE A 32 -7.90 -14.39 -10.94
CA PHE A 32 -7.68 -12.97 -10.69
C PHE A 32 -8.90 -12.14 -11.12
N HIS A 33 -9.39 -12.32 -12.35
CA HIS A 33 -10.57 -11.61 -12.86
C HIS A 33 -11.81 -11.90 -12.03
N CYS A 34 -12.04 -13.16 -11.68
CA CYS A 34 -13.14 -13.58 -10.80
C CYS A 34 -13.05 -12.92 -9.42
N ALA A 35 -11.86 -12.85 -8.82
CA ALA A 35 -11.66 -12.15 -7.55
C ALA A 35 -11.83 -10.63 -7.69
N TRP A 36 -11.38 -10.05 -8.79
CA TRP A 36 -11.48 -8.62 -9.06
C TRP A 36 -12.93 -8.17 -9.29
N GLU A 37 -13.72 -8.98 -9.98
CA GLU A 37 -15.12 -8.72 -10.30
C GLU A 37 -16.09 -9.31 -9.26
N GLU A 38 -15.56 -9.81 -8.13
CA GLU A 38 -16.31 -10.43 -7.03
C GLU A 38 -17.18 -11.65 -7.42
N LYS A 39 -16.92 -12.26 -8.59
CA LYS A 39 -17.63 -13.42 -9.12
C LYS A 39 -17.33 -14.71 -8.35
N PRO A 40 -18.18 -15.74 -8.40
CA PRO A 40 -17.88 -17.05 -7.81
C PRO A 40 -16.93 -17.87 -8.70
N TYR A 41 -16.08 -18.72 -8.10
CA TYR A 41 -15.25 -19.67 -8.86
C TYR A 41 -16.05 -20.72 -9.64
N LEU A 42 -17.35 -20.87 -9.33
CA LEU A 42 -18.25 -21.73 -10.09
C LEU A 42 -18.30 -21.30 -11.56
N ASP A 43 -18.29 -20.00 -11.84
CA ASP A 43 -18.31 -19.47 -13.21
C ASP A 43 -17.09 -19.93 -14.02
N ILE A 44 -15.92 -20.01 -13.39
CA ILE A 44 -14.70 -20.53 -14.03
C ILE A 44 -14.85 -22.03 -14.34
N SER A 45 -15.36 -22.83 -13.39
CA SER A 45 -15.54 -24.27 -13.63
C SER A 45 -16.62 -24.59 -14.67
N LEU A 46 -17.57 -23.68 -14.91
CA LEU A 46 -18.58 -23.83 -15.96
C LEU A 46 -18.04 -23.42 -17.33
N ALA A 47 -17.04 -22.54 -17.38
CA ALA A 47 -16.43 -22.04 -18.60
C ALA A 47 -15.16 -22.80 -19.04
N THR A 48 -14.65 -23.70 -18.19
CA THR A 48 -13.38 -24.41 -18.40
C THR A 48 -13.50 -25.88 -18.01
N ASP A 49 -12.55 -26.72 -18.43
CA ASP A 49 -12.48 -28.13 -18.03
C ASP A 49 -11.89 -28.33 -16.61
N TYR A 50 -11.70 -27.26 -15.84
CA TYR A 50 -11.18 -27.33 -14.48
C TYR A 50 -12.28 -27.56 -13.45
N THR A 51 -12.03 -28.46 -12.51
CA THR A 51 -12.95 -28.70 -11.40
C THR A 51 -12.95 -27.53 -10.42
N TYR A 52 -14.09 -27.27 -9.79
CA TYR A 52 -14.25 -26.24 -8.76
C TYR A 52 -13.19 -26.36 -7.64
N ASP A 53 -12.90 -27.58 -7.19
CA ASP A 53 -11.90 -27.82 -6.14
C ASP A 53 -10.48 -27.51 -6.62
N TYR A 54 -10.15 -27.83 -7.87
CA TYR A 54 -8.85 -27.49 -8.43
C TYR A 54 -8.65 -25.98 -8.54
N ILE A 55 -9.67 -25.25 -9.01
CA ILE A 55 -9.66 -23.77 -9.08
C ILE A 55 -9.42 -23.17 -7.68
N LYS A 56 -10.09 -23.69 -6.64
CA LYS A 56 -9.86 -23.26 -5.25
C LYS A 56 -8.44 -23.52 -4.78
N GLN A 57 -7.84 -24.66 -5.14
CA GLN A 57 -6.46 -24.96 -4.78
C GLN A 57 -5.47 -24.01 -5.46
N VAL A 58 -5.66 -23.73 -6.76
CA VAL A 58 -4.83 -22.77 -7.50
C VAL A 58 -4.99 -21.36 -6.91
N GLY A 59 -6.22 -20.92 -6.64
CA GLY A 59 -6.48 -19.64 -6.00
C GLY A 59 -5.83 -19.52 -4.62
N ALA A 60 -5.95 -20.56 -3.78
CA ALA A 60 -5.30 -20.59 -2.47
C ALA A 60 -3.76 -20.48 -2.56
N LYS A 61 -3.14 -21.11 -3.59
CA LYS A 61 -1.71 -20.97 -3.85
C LYS A 61 -1.37 -19.53 -4.26
N LEU A 62 -2.13 -18.93 -5.18
CA LEU A 62 -1.95 -17.55 -5.63
C LEU A 62 -2.03 -16.56 -4.46
N TRP A 63 -3.05 -16.67 -3.62
CA TRP A 63 -3.23 -15.82 -2.43
C TRP A 63 -2.09 -15.96 -1.43
N ARG A 64 -1.59 -17.19 -1.20
CA ARG A 64 -0.46 -17.44 -0.31
C ARG A 64 0.82 -16.77 -0.82
N SER A 65 1.10 -16.90 -2.12
CA SER A 65 2.25 -16.23 -2.75
C SER A 65 2.18 -14.72 -2.61
N LEU A 66 0.99 -14.13 -2.84
CA LEU A 66 0.76 -12.70 -2.66
C LEU A 66 0.96 -12.27 -1.20
N THR A 67 0.47 -13.05 -0.22
CA THR A 67 0.72 -12.76 1.19
C THR A 67 2.20 -12.77 1.54
N GLN A 68 2.96 -13.73 1.02
CA GLN A 68 4.39 -13.83 1.28
C GLN A 68 5.16 -12.62 0.76
N VAL A 69 4.82 -12.09 -0.42
CA VAL A 69 5.54 -10.96 -1.03
C VAL A 69 5.06 -9.60 -0.53
N THR A 70 3.79 -9.46 -0.15
CA THR A 70 3.22 -8.20 0.34
C THR A 70 3.35 -8.01 1.85
N GLY A 71 3.60 -9.10 2.60
CA GLY A 71 3.60 -9.12 4.06
C GLY A 71 2.20 -8.99 4.69
N GLU A 72 1.14 -9.09 3.89
CA GLU A 72 -0.24 -8.87 4.33
C GLU A 72 -1.15 -10.02 3.89
N ARG A 73 -2.19 -10.33 4.67
CA ARG A 73 -3.15 -11.38 4.30
C ARG A 73 -3.93 -10.99 3.04
N VAL A 74 -3.70 -11.74 1.96
CA VAL A 74 -4.41 -11.64 0.69
C VAL A 74 -5.33 -12.84 0.56
N SER A 75 -6.52 -12.60 0.03
CA SER A 75 -7.54 -13.58 -0.27
C SER A 75 -8.39 -13.07 -1.41
N LYS A 76 -9.26 -13.92 -1.98
CA LYS A 76 -10.22 -13.51 -3.02
C LYS A 76 -10.93 -12.19 -2.68
N ASN A 77 -11.47 -12.08 -1.46
CA ASN A 77 -12.30 -10.93 -1.06
C ASN A 77 -11.47 -9.72 -0.60
N THR A 78 -10.17 -9.90 -0.32
CA THR A 78 -9.31 -8.82 0.17
C THR A 78 -8.34 -8.31 -0.89
N LEU A 79 -8.33 -8.92 -2.09
CA LEU A 79 -7.36 -8.68 -3.15
C LEU A 79 -7.17 -7.18 -3.45
N GLN A 80 -8.22 -6.49 -3.90
CA GLN A 80 -8.14 -5.09 -4.27
C GLN A 80 -7.66 -4.22 -3.10
N SER A 81 -8.25 -4.41 -1.92
CA SER A 81 -7.91 -3.62 -0.73
C SER A 81 -6.46 -3.81 -0.28
N SER A 82 -5.92 -5.02 -0.42
CA SER A 82 -4.55 -5.35 -0.01
C SER A 82 -3.54 -4.74 -0.98
N LEU A 83 -3.85 -4.75 -2.27
CA LEU A 83 -3.01 -4.14 -3.31
C LEU A 83 -2.99 -2.61 -3.21
N LEU A 84 -4.15 -1.98 -2.95
CA LEU A 84 -4.23 -0.54 -2.70
C LEU A 84 -3.37 -0.12 -1.51
N ARG A 85 -3.51 -0.83 -0.37
CA ARG A 85 -2.67 -0.57 0.81
C ARG A 85 -1.19 -0.82 0.53
N TYR A 86 -0.85 -1.83 -0.27
CA TYR A 86 0.53 -2.07 -0.68
C TYR A 86 1.11 -0.90 -1.49
N GLN A 87 0.34 -0.32 -2.42
CA GLN A 87 0.75 0.88 -3.17
C GLN A 87 0.90 2.10 -2.26
N GLU A 88 -0.04 2.33 -1.34
CA GLU A 88 0.03 3.44 -0.39
C GLU A 88 1.26 3.37 0.52
N ARG A 89 1.66 2.17 0.95
CA ARG A 89 2.90 1.97 1.73
C ARG A 89 4.18 2.22 0.93
N LYS A 90 4.13 2.06 -0.39
CA LYS A 90 5.28 2.26 -1.30
C LYS A 90 5.46 3.72 -1.70
N LEU A 91 4.40 4.52 -1.67
CA LEU A 91 4.51 5.96 -1.86
C LEU A 91 5.21 6.54 -0.62
N PRO A 92 6.38 7.21 -0.76
CA PRO A 92 6.85 8.06 0.32
C PRO A 92 5.78 9.13 0.49
N THR A 93 5.09 9.12 1.63
CA THR A 93 4.18 10.18 2.03
C THR A 93 4.92 11.51 1.87
N PHE A 94 4.57 12.26 0.83
CA PHE A 94 5.21 13.54 0.50
C PHE A 94 5.05 14.58 1.64
N GLU A 95 4.17 14.32 2.60
CA GLU A 95 3.87 15.18 3.74
C GLU A 95 5.01 15.29 4.78
N SER A 96 6.11 14.55 4.67
CA SER A 96 7.21 14.65 5.65
C SER A 96 8.23 15.78 5.39
N ARG A 97 8.05 16.62 4.35
CA ARG A 97 9.03 17.68 3.99
C ARG A 97 8.62 19.13 4.29
N VAL A 98 7.47 19.40 4.91
CA VAL A 98 7.14 20.76 5.40
C VAL A 98 7.06 20.77 6.92
N ASN A 99 8.20 20.59 7.58
CA ASN A 99 8.40 21.14 8.92
C ASN A 99 9.16 22.47 8.78
N THR A 100 8.43 23.52 8.41
CA THR A 100 8.91 24.89 8.58
C THR A 100 8.91 25.19 10.09
N ASN A 101 10.05 24.95 10.71
CA ASN A 101 10.46 25.57 11.98
C ASN A 101 10.56 27.10 11.77
N ALA A 102 9.42 27.75 11.62
CA ALA A 102 9.29 29.19 11.53
C ALA A 102 7.88 29.53 11.95
N HIS A 103 7.62 29.56 13.26
CA HIS A 103 6.64 30.43 13.94
C HIS A 103 6.53 30.00 15.41
N LYS A 104 7.35 30.62 16.27
CA LYS A 104 7.02 31.06 17.64
C LYS A 104 8.31 31.45 18.38
N ASN A 105 8.78 32.68 18.18
CA ASN A 105 9.40 33.45 19.27
C ASN A 105 9.46 34.94 18.93
N THR A 106 8.29 35.56 18.99
CA THR A 106 8.16 37.00 19.17
C THR A 106 7.45 37.24 20.50
N ARG A 107 8.22 37.68 21.50
CA ARG A 107 7.80 38.58 22.60
C ARG A 107 9.03 39.03 23.42
N ARG A 108 9.60 40.16 22.97
CA ARG A 108 10.10 41.29 23.80
C ARG A 108 9.11 41.55 24.98
N LEU A 109 9.42 41.96 26.20
CA LEU A 109 10.50 42.71 26.86
C LEU A 109 10.38 42.47 28.39
N LYS A 110 11.46 42.60 29.17
CA LYS A 110 11.66 43.68 30.18
C LYS A 110 12.76 43.35 31.22
N GLN A 111 13.83 44.15 31.18
CA GLN A 111 14.47 44.86 32.30
C GLN A 111 15.02 44.11 33.54
N LYS A 112 16.35 44.17 33.73
CA LYS A 112 17.04 44.53 35.01
C LYS A 112 18.58 44.57 34.78
N THR A 113 19.18 45.75 34.60
CA THR A 113 19.89 46.61 35.60
C THR A 113 21.40 46.35 35.64
N LEU A 114 22.15 47.41 35.35
CA LEU A 114 23.62 47.57 35.39
C LEU A 114 24.23 47.21 36.75
N THR A 115 25.44 46.65 36.73
CA THR A 115 26.56 47.14 37.58
C THR A 115 27.89 47.02 36.82
N LEU A 116 28.59 48.16 36.71
CA LEU A 116 29.97 48.34 36.29
C LEU A 116 30.94 47.43 37.08
N SER A 117 31.97 46.88 36.42
CA SER A 117 33.38 47.06 36.86
C SER A 117 34.36 46.64 35.76
N VAL A 118 35.50 47.33 35.75
CA VAL A 118 36.50 47.59 34.70
C VAL A 118 37.58 46.47 34.68
N PRO A 119 38.34 46.27 33.57
CA PRO A 119 39.20 45.10 33.36
C PRO A 119 40.64 45.30 33.87
N SER A 120 41.39 44.20 34.04
CA SER A 120 42.84 44.25 33.86
C SER A 120 43.46 42.91 33.50
N LEU A 121 44.36 43.01 32.51
CA LEU A 121 45.31 42.00 32.08
C LEU A 121 46.27 41.64 33.20
N VAL A 122 46.58 40.35 33.30
CA VAL A 122 47.94 39.85 33.58
C VAL A 122 48.15 38.56 32.82
#